data_AF-A0A2L0D514-F1
#
_entry.id   AF-A0A2L0D514-F1
#
_cell.length_a   1.000
_cell.length_b   1.000
_cell.length_c   1.000
_cell.angle_alpha   90.00
_cell.angle_beta   90.00
_cell.angle_gamma   90.00
#
_symmetry.space_group_name_H-M   'P 1'
#
loop_
_entity.id
_entity.type
_entity.pdbx_description
1 polymer ?
#
loop_
_entity_poly.entity_id
_entity_poly.type
_entity_poly.pdbx_seq_one_letter_code
_entity_poly.pdbx_strand_id
1 'polypeptide(L)'
;MEIAGLRERVNFEVAGHYQDELGNDQSTFQLLFSRWAKVEPLSSREREALGLVEIEEVISVLLRYDKAIASLDTRQVRLVFEGKVYNIQSMENLGFEDKTIRLRVTREVSYEQP
;
A
#
# COMPACT_ATOMS: atom_id res chain seq x y z
N MET A 1 2.44 5.11 24.86
CA MET A 1 2.90 4.97 23.46
C MET A 1 3.54 6.30 23.11
N GLU A 2 4.86 6.36 22.95
CA GLU A 2 5.50 7.54 22.33
C GLU A 2 4.87 7.69 20.95
N ILE A 3 4.14 8.78 20.73
CA ILE A 3 3.36 9.06 19.51
C ILE A 3 4.32 9.49 18.40
N ALA A 4 5.41 8.74 18.20
CA ALA A 4 6.54 9.12 17.38
C ALA A 4 6.11 9.29 15.91
N GLY A 5 5.80 10.54 15.54
CA GLY A 5 5.84 11.01 14.16
C GLY A 5 4.81 10.45 13.19
N LEU A 6 3.65 9.93 13.64
CA LEU A 6 2.57 9.51 12.73
C LEU A 6 1.88 10.75 12.10
N ARG A 7 2.55 11.38 11.13
CA ARG A 7 2.17 12.67 10.53
C ARG A 7 1.57 12.53 9.14
N GLU A 8 1.69 11.35 8.54
CA GLU A 8 1.29 11.11 7.17
C GLU A 8 -0.05 10.39 7.09
N ARG A 9 -0.86 10.70 6.08
CA ARG A 9 -2.13 10.01 5.83
C ARG A 9 -1.94 9.01 4.70
N VAL A 10 -2.24 7.74 4.98
CA VAL A 10 -2.26 6.66 3.98
C VAL A 10 -3.67 6.12 3.81
N ASN A 11 -4.00 5.72 2.58
CA ASN A 11 -5.27 5.13 2.21
C ASN A 11 -5.07 3.68 1.83
N PHE A 12 -5.94 2.80 2.30
CA PHE A 12 -5.99 1.41 1.87
C PHE A 12 -7.16 1.26 0.91
N GLU A 13 -6.91 0.72 -0.26
CA GLU A 13 -7.93 0.46 -1.27
C GLU A 13 -7.99 -1.03 -1.54
N VAL A 14 -9.20 -1.57 -1.70
CA VAL A 14 -9.44 -2.97 -2.03
C VAL A 14 -9.89 -3.10 -3.48
N ALA A 15 -9.43 -4.14 -4.16
CA ALA A 15 -9.94 -4.53 -5.47
C ALA A 15 -11.40 -4.96 -5.34
N GLY A 16 -12.28 -4.25 -6.02
CA GLY A 16 -13.70 -4.56 -6.16
C GLY A 16 -14.01 -4.96 -7.61
N HIS A 17 -14.96 -5.87 -7.75
CA HIS A 17 -15.56 -6.20 -9.03
C HIS A 17 -16.89 -5.47 -9.14
N TYR A 18 -16.99 -4.57 -10.13
CA TYR A 18 -18.27 -3.97 -10.49
C TYR A 18 -18.70 -4.56 -11.83
N GLN A 19 -19.83 -5.26 -11.82
CA GLN A 19 -20.48 -5.73 -13.03
C GLN A 19 -21.40 -4.62 -13.53
N ASP A 20 -21.15 -4.10 -14.73
CA ASP A 20 -22.02 -3.09 -15.34
C ASP A 20 -23.36 -3.70 -15.79
N GLU A 21 -24.33 -2.84 -16.18
CA GLU A 21 -25.65 -3.28 -16.64
C GLU A 21 -25.61 -4.17 -17.91
N LEU A 22 -24.47 -4.17 -18.62
CA LEU A 22 -24.22 -4.99 -19.81
C LEU A 22 -23.52 -6.31 -19.48
N GLY A 23 -23.15 -6.52 -18.21
CA GLY A 23 -22.51 -7.73 -17.72
C GLY A 23 -20.98 -7.75 -17.82
N ASN A 24 -20.31 -6.63 -18.10
CA ASN A 24 -18.84 -6.57 -18.08
C ASN A 24 -18.33 -6.37 -16.65
N ASP A 25 -17.32 -7.15 -16.26
CA ASP A 25 -16.57 -6.93 -15.02
C ASP A 25 -15.54 -5.81 -15.21
N GLN A 26 -15.70 -4.72 -14.46
CA GLN A 26 -14.65 -3.71 -14.30
C GLN A 26 -14.01 -3.85 -12.93
N SER A 27 -12.68 -4.03 -12.94
CA SER A 27 -11.86 -3.98 -11.72
C SER A 27 -11.73 -2.53 -11.28
N THR A 28 -12.42 -2.19 -10.20
CA THR A 28 -12.32 -0.85 -9.57
C THR A 28 -11.67 -1.00 -8.22
N PHE A 29 -10.82 -0.04 -7.84
CA PHE A 29 -10.30 0.01 -6.48
C PHE A 29 -11.14 0.99 -5.66
N GLN A 30 -11.60 0.53 -4.50
CA GLN A 30 -12.45 1.32 -3.61
C GLN A 30 -11.73 1.58 -2.29
N LEU A 31 -11.89 2.80 -1.77
CA LEU A 31 -11.34 3.17 -0.47
C LEU A 31 -11.93 2.27 0.63
N LEU A 32 -11.08 1.50 1.28
CA LEU A 32 -11.45 0.65 2.41
C LEU A 32 -11.40 1.46 3.71
N PHE A 33 -10.24 2.05 4.03
CA PHE A 33 -10.08 2.98 5.14
C PHE A 33 -8.76 3.76 5.02
N SER A 34 -8.64 4.81 5.84
CA SER A 34 -7.42 5.62 5.91
C SER A 34 -6.85 5.65 7.34
N ARG A 35 -5.53 5.73 7.47
CA ARG A 35 -4.81 5.71 8.75
C ARG A 35 -3.67 6.72 8.79
N TRP A 36 -3.35 7.18 10.00
CA TRP A 36 -2.16 7.99 10.25
C TRP A 36 -0.95 7.08 10.39
N ALA A 37 0.12 7.40 9.68
CA ALA A 37 1.34 6.62 9.61
C ALA A 37 2.58 7.51 9.72
N LYS A 38 3.71 6.88 10.02
CA LYS A 38 5.04 7.42 9.75
C LYS A 38 5.56 6.69 8.51
N VAL A 39 5.94 7.45 7.49
CA VAL A 39 6.45 6.90 6.22
C VAL A 39 7.94 7.20 6.13
N GLU A 40 8.75 6.19 5.81
CA GLU A 40 10.19 6.31 5.67
C GLU A 40 10.65 5.63 4.37
N PRO A 41 11.46 6.28 3.52
CA PRO A 41 12.02 5.61 2.35
C PRO A 41 12.99 4.52 2.80
N LEU A 42 12.91 3.34 2.18
CA LEU A 42 13.86 2.25 2.40
C LEU A 42 14.86 2.12 1.25
N SER A 43 14.39 2.25 0.01
CA SER A 43 15.23 2.16 -1.18
C SER A 43 14.55 2.83 -2.37
N SER A 44 15.35 3.40 -3.26
CA SER A 44 14.94 3.87 -4.57
C SER A 44 16.01 3.47 -5.57
N ARG A 45 15.65 2.65 -6.57
CA ARG A 45 16.58 2.19 -7.59
C ARG A 45 15.93 2.26 -8.96
N GLU A 46 16.73 2.64 -9.94
CA GLU A 46 16.35 2.52 -11.34
C GLU A 46 16.49 1.06 -11.76
N ARG A 47 15.47 0.54 -12.44
CA ARG A 47 15.42 -0.81 -12.97
C ARG A 47 15.10 -0.72 -14.45
N GLU A 48 15.90 -1.37 -15.29
CA GLU A 48 15.56 -1.51 -16.70
C GLU A 48 14.64 -2.73 -16.88
N ALA A 49 13.44 -2.49 -17.40
CA ALA A 49 12.49 -3.54 -17.75
C ALA A 49 11.87 -3.25 -19.11
N LEU A 50 11.86 -4.25 -20.00
CA LEU A 50 11.25 -4.13 -21.33
C LEU A 50 11.78 -2.94 -22.16
N GLY A 51 13.02 -2.51 -21.93
CA GLY A 51 13.63 -1.36 -22.63
C GLY A 51 13.24 0.02 -22.06
N LEU A 52 12.54 0.06 -20.93
CA LEU A 52 12.17 1.28 -20.21
C LEU A 52 12.89 1.36 -18.85
N VAL A 53 13.24 2.57 -18.42
CA VAL A 53 13.78 2.83 -17.08
C VAL A 53 12.60 3.03 -16.12
N GLU A 54 12.46 2.11 -15.18
CA GLU A 54 11.45 2.12 -14.12
C GLU A 54 12.08 2.52 -12.79
N ILE A 55 11.33 3.19 -11.91
CA ILE A 55 11.79 3.50 -10.56
C ILE A 55 11.17 2.50 -9.59
N GLU A 56 11.98 1.58 -9.09
CA GLU A 56 11.64 0.72 -7.96
C GLU A 56 11.79 1.53 -6.67
N GLU A 57 10.67 2.02 -6.15
CA GLU A 57 10.61 2.76 -4.90
C GLU A 57 10.01 1.86 -3.80
N VAL A 58 10.75 1.67 -2.72
CA VAL A 58 10.34 0.88 -1.55
C VAL A 58 10.30 1.79 -0.33
N ILE A 59 9.17 1.78 0.37
CA ILE A 59 8.96 2.57 1.59
C ILE A 59 8.50 1.68 2.75
N SER A 60 8.81 2.12 3.96
CA SER A 60 8.33 1.56 5.22
C SER A 60 7.20 2.43 5.74
N VAL A 61 6.05 1.84 6.02
CA VAL A 61 4.89 2.51 6.61
C VAL A 61 4.65 1.96 8.00
N LEU A 62 4.87 2.78 9.01
CA LEU A 62 4.67 2.45 10.41
C LEU A 62 3.32 2.99 10.89
N LEU A 63 2.47 2.12 11.43
CA LEU A 63 1.10 2.40 11.84
C LEU A 63 0.89 1.94 13.28
N ARG A 64 -0.11 2.52 13.96
CA ARG A 64 -0.66 1.88 15.17
C ARG A 64 -1.22 0.52 14.79
N TYR A 65 -1.10 -0.44 15.69
CA TYR A 65 -1.76 -1.72 15.51
C TYR A 65 -3.28 -1.52 15.40
N ASP A 66 -3.85 -2.18 14.40
CA ASP A 66 -5.27 -2.23 14.14
C ASP A 66 -5.55 -3.62 13.58
N LYS A 67 -6.52 -4.33 14.15
CA LYS A 67 -6.90 -5.67 13.71
C LYS A 67 -7.31 -5.67 12.24
N ALA A 68 -7.96 -4.59 11.76
CA ALA A 68 -8.35 -4.46 10.37
C ALA A 68 -7.15 -4.41 9.43
N ILE A 69 -6.02 -3.86 9.87
CA ILE A 69 -4.76 -3.85 9.11
C ILE A 69 -4.12 -5.24 9.18
N ALA A 70 -4.04 -5.82 10.38
CA ALA A 70 -3.43 -7.14 10.61
C ALA A 70 -4.13 -8.28 9.85
N SER A 71 -5.41 -8.11 9.50
CA SER A 71 -6.21 -9.09 8.76
C SER A 71 -6.33 -8.80 7.25
N LEU A 72 -5.62 -7.81 6.70
CA LEU A 72 -5.70 -7.50 5.27
C LEU A 72 -5.13 -8.65 4.43
N ASP A 73 -5.83 -8.99 3.35
CA ASP A 73 -5.23 -9.75 2.26
C ASP A 73 -4.37 -8.81 1.41
N THR A 74 -3.05 -8.92 1.54
CA THR A 74 -2.08 -8.06 0.84
C THR A 74 -2.10 -8.22 -0.68
N ARG A 75 -2.79 -9.24 -1.22
CA ARG A 75 -2.96 -9.44 -2.67
C ARG A 75 -4.16 -8.67 -3.23
N GLN A 76 -5.14 -8.38 -2.40
CA GLN A 76 -6.37 -7.69 -2.81
C GLN A 76 -6.37 -6.21 -2.39
N VAL A 77 -5.44 -5.82 -1.52
CA VAL A 77 -5.36 -4.49 -0.95
C VAL A 77 -4.07 -3.81 -1.36
N ARG A 78 -4.20 -2.56 -1.83
CA ARG A 78 -3.10 -1.66 -2.13
C ARG A 78 -3.10 -0.45 -1.21
N LEU A 79 -1.95 0.18 -1.07
CA LEU A 79 -1.77 1.39 -0.27
C LEU A 79 -1.56 2.59 -1.20
N VAL A 80 -2.28 3.67 -0.95
CA VAL A 80 -2.12 4.95 -1.66
C VAL A 80 -1.55 5.99 -0.70
N PHE A 81 -0.44 6.60 -1.11
CA PHE A 81 0.26 7.65 -0.37
C PHE A 81 0.78 8.71 -1.35
N GLU A 82 0.50 9.99 -1.09
CA GLU A 82 0.87 11.11 -1.97
C GLU A 82 0.47 10.92 -3.45
N GLY A 83 -0.68 10.29 -3.69
CA GLY A 83 -1.17 10.01 -5.04
C GLY A 83 -0.44 8.87 -5.77
N LYS A 84 0.58 8.27 -5.15
CA LYS A 84 1.25 7.07 -5.64
C LYS A 84 0.62 5.82 -5.04
N VAL A 85 0.58 4.76 -5.85
CA VAL A 85 0.05 3.45 -5.47
C VAL A 85 1.18 2.50 -5.14
N TYR A 86 1.02 1.73 -4.07
CA TYR A 86 2.00 0.78 -3.57
C TYR A 86 1.38 -0.57 -3.27
N ASN A 87 2.08 -1.62 -3.68
CA ASN A 87 1.78 -3.01 -3.33
C ASN A 87 2.38 -3.36 -1.97
N ILE A 88 1.59 -4.03 -1.12
CA ILE A 88 2.04 -4.44 0.21
C ILE A 88 2.86 -5.73 0.10
N GLN A 89 4.16 -5.65 0.40
CA GLN A 89 5.10 -6.77 0.30
C GLN A 89 5.14 -7.60 1.57
N SER A 90 5.15 -6.95 2.73
CA SER A 90 5.14 -7.63 4.02
C SER A 90 4.48 -6.78 5.09
N MET A 91 4.00 -7.46 6.13
CA MET A 91 3.39 -6.88 7.32
C MET A 91 4.00 -7.51 8.56
N GLU A 92 4.51 -6.67 9.44
CA GLU A 92 5.21 -7.07 10.66
C GLU A 92 4.55 -6.42 11.88
N ASN A 93 4.18 -7.23 12.87
CA ASN A 93 3.75 -6.73 14.18
C ASN A 93 4.98 -6.46 15.04
N LEU A 94 5.22 -5.20 15.38
CA LEU A 94 6.42 -4.77 16.08
C LEU A 94 6.21 -4.77 17.59
N GLY A 95 6.98 -5.62 18.26
CA GLY A 95 6.83 -5.88 19.69
C GLY A 95 5.60 -6.73 19.93
N PHE A 96 5.78 -7.84 20.65
CA PHE A 96 4.75 -8.85 20.93
C PHE A 96 3.50 -8.36 21.71
N GLU A 97 3.26 -7.05 21.77
CA GLU A 97 2.22 -6.39 22.55
C GLU A 97 1.15 -5.70 21.69
N ASP A 98 1.04 -6.00 20.39
CA ASP A 98 0.01 -5.45 19.48
C ASP A 98 -0.07 -3.91 19.55
N LYS A 99 1.09 -3.24 19.51
CA LYS A 99 1.15 -1.76 19.59
C LYS A 99 1.31 -1.13 18.22
N THR A 100 2.12 -1.73 17.35
CA THR A 100 2.57 -1.10 16.12
C THR A 100 2.66 -2.14 15.01
N ILE A 101 2.22 -1.77 13.80
CA ILE A 101 2.38 -2.58 12.60
C ILE A 101 3.31 -1.82 11.65
N ARG A 102 4.27 -2.53 11.06
CA ARG A 102 5.09 -2.02 9.96
C ARG A 102 4.72 -2.74 8.68
N LEU A 103 4.48 -1.95 7.64
CA LEU A 103 4.32 -2.44 6.28
C LEU A 103 5.57 -2.10 5.48
N ARG A 104 6.06 -3.06 4.72
CA ARG A 104 6.98 -2.80 3.62
C ARG A 104 6.16 -2.77 2.34
N VAL A 105 6.24 -1.68 1.59
CA VAL A 105 5.47 -1.52 0.35
C VAL A 105 6.38 -1.07 -0.79
N THR A 106 6.06 -1.51 -2.00
CA THR A 106 6.80 -1.18 -3.22
C THR A 106 5.87 -0.50 -4.21
N ARG A 107 6.34 0.55 -4.88
CA ARG A 107 5.56 1.31 -5.85
C ARG A 107 5.03 0.40 -6.95
N GLU A 108 3.74 0.50 -7.21
CA GLU A 108 3.10 -0.15 -8.35
C GLU A 108 3.50 0.60 -9.62
N VAL A 109 3.95 -0.15 -10.62
CA VAL A 109 4.25 0.38 -11.95
C VAL A 109 3.09 0.04 -12.86
N SER A 110 2.32 1.06 -13.24
CA SER A 110 1.28 0.92 -14.25
C SER A 110 1.95 1.02 -15.62
N TYR A 111 1.95 -0.07 -16.38
CA TYR A 111 2.26 -0.01 -17.81
C TYR A 111 1.03 0.55 -18.52
N GLU A 112 1.05 1.81 -18.92
CA GLU A 112 0.12 2.28 -19.95
C GLU A 112 0.47 1.52 -21.24
N GLN A 113 -0.39 0.58 -21.63
CA GLN A 113 -0.22 -0.10 -22.92
C GLN A 113 -0.44 0.93 -24.04
N PRO A 114 0.49 1.05 -25.01
CA PRO A 114 0.38 1.99 -26.12
C PRO A 114 -0.75 1.63 -27.10
#